data_AF-A0AAD1DMV3-F1
#
_entry.id   AF-A0AAD1DMV3-F1
#
_cell.length_a   1.000
_cell.length_b   1.000
_cell.length_c   1.000
_cell.angle_alpha   90.00
_cell.angle_beta   90.00
_cell.angle_gamma   90.00
#
_symmetry.space_group_name_H-M   'P 1'
#
loop_
_entity.id
_entity.type
_entity.pdbx_description
1 polymer ?
#
loop_
_entity_poly.entity_id
_entity_poly.type
_entity_poly.pdbx_seq_one_letter_code
_entity_poly.pdbx_strand_id
1 'polypeptide(L)'
;MKNNFLIVILLLLCTLATTKANVTDLIRNDKEYFSSFKKNEQPKDKKFIALTKNSEAAGDSFYVIYKENYRGEGFYFKVVLDKNEKPIATYYANDGDKKISDSTIKNLKSLLSGPDKALETVSETPTQCVTKCHRANGCYDKPTSTGVLLCSLECGIQCA
;
A
#
# COMPACT_ATOMS: atom_id res chain seq x y z
N MET A 1 -28.43 -57.73 -4.34
CA MET A 1 -28.13 -56.81 -3.21
C MET A 1 -26.81 -56.08 -3.46
N LYS A 2 -26.81 -55.09 -4.36
CA LYS A 2 -25.69 -54.19 -4.65
C LYS A 2 -26.38 -52.93 -5.16
N ASN A 3 -26.55 -51.92 -4.32
CA ASN A 3 -26.84 -50.52 -4.72
C ASN A 3 -27.14 -49.59 -3.53
N ASN A 4 -27.29 -50.10 -2.30
CA ASN A 4 -27.57 -49.24 -1.15
C ASN A 4 -26.32 -48.70 -0.41
N PHE A 5 -25.11 -49.12 -0.81
CA PHE A 5 -23.89 -48.70 -0.10
C PHE A 5 -23.35 -47.33 -0.55
N LEU A 6 -23.64 -46.92 -1.79
CA LEU A 6 -23.16 -45.66 -2.37
C LEU A 6 -23.90 -44.42 -1.86
N ILE A 7 -25.17 -44.57 -1.48
CA ILE A 7 -26.00 -43.44 -1.03
C ILE A 7 -25.63 -43.00 0.40
N VAL A 8 -25.19 -43.95 1.25
CA VAL A 8 -24.81 -43.66 2.64
C VAL A 8 -23.50 -42.88 2.72
N ILE A 9 -22.56 -43.12 1.79
CA ILE A 9 -21.28 -42.39 1.74
C ILE A 9 -21.48 -40.95 1.23
N LEU A 10 -22.41 -40.72 0.30
CA LEU A 10 -22.70 -39.39 -0.23
C LEU A 10 -23.33 -38.46 0.83
N LEU A 11 -24.17 -39.01 1.71
CA LEU A 11 -24.79 -38.26 2.81
C LEU A 11 -23.82 -37.93 3.96
N LEU A 12 -22.77 -38.74 4.16
CA LEU A 12 -21.76 -38.48 5.20
C LEU A 12 -20.80 -37.32 4.85
N LEU A 13 -20.61 -37.03 3.55
CA LEU A 13 -19.72 -35.96 3.09
C LEU A 13 -20.33 -34.56 3.19
N CYS A 14 -21.66 -34.44 3.27
CA CYS A 14 -22.33 -33.13 3.35
C CYS A 14 -22.37 -32.53 4.77
N THR A 15 -22.05 -33.29 5.81
CA THR A 15 -22.17 -32.80 7.21
C THR A 15 -20.92 -32.11 7.75
N LEU A 16 -19.80 -32.07 7.01
CA LEU A 16 -18.53 -31.52 7.50
C LEU A 16 -18.14 -30.16 6.91
N ALA A 17 -18.97 -29.56 6.04
CA ALA A 17 -18.60 -28.33 5.32
C ALA A 17 -19.31 -27.05 5.80
N THR A 18 -19.90 -27.04 7.01
CA THR A 18 -20.27 -25.76 7.65
C THR A 18 -19.21 -25.37 8.66
N THR A 19 -17.98 -25.15 8.19
CA THR A 19 -17.05 -24.31 8.93
C THR A 19 -17.65 -22.91 8.95
N LYS A 20 -18.33 -22.55 10.05
CA LYS A 20 -18.61 -21.16 10.34
C LYS A 20 -17.26 -20.46 10.34
N ALA A 21 -17.00 -19.63 9.34
CA ALA A 21 -15.90 -18.70 9.40
C ALA A 21 -16.21 -17.78 10.59
N ASN A 22 -15.61 -18.07 11.74
CA ASN A 22 -15.48 -17.07 12.78
C ASN A 22 -14.60 -16.00 12.14
N VAL A 23 -15.23 -14.93 11.67
CA VAL A 23 -14.54 -13.67 11.44
C VAL A 23 -14.15 -13.18 12.83
N THR A 24 -13.08 -13.75 13.36
CA THR A 24 -12.30 -13.05 14.37
C THR A 24 -11.87 -11.79 13.64
N ASP A 25 -12.32 -10.63 14.11
CA ASP A 25 -11.74 -9.33 13.74
C ASP A 25 -10.27 -9.34 14.21
N LEU A 26 -9.45 -10.12 13.50
CA LEU A 26 -8.01 -10.03 13.54
C LEU A 26 -7.74 -8.65 13.00
N ILE A 27 -7.41 -7.72 13.89
CA ILE A 27 -6.80 -6.45 13.52
C ILE A 27 -5.53 -6.83 12.75
N ARG A 28 -5.62 -6.88 11.42
CA ARG A 28 -4.54 -7.40 10.56
C ARG A 28 -3.42 -6.37 10.57
N ASN A 29 -2.31 -6.75 11.17
CA ASN A 29 -1.11 -5.92 11.33
C ASN A 29 0.01 -6.32 10.35
N ASP A 30 -0.30 -7.23 9.42
CA ASP A 30 0.66 -7.87 8.53
C ASP A 30 0.89 -7.09 7.22
N LYS A 31 1.99 -7.40 6.54
CA LYS A 31 2.41 -6.76 5.28
C LYS A 31 1.41 -6.99 4.15
N GLU A 32 0.79 -8.15 4.12
CA GLU A 32 -0.15 -8.54 3.07
C GLU A 32 -1.43 -7.70 3.18
N TYR A 33 -1.91 -7.45 4.40
CA TYR A 33 -3.03 -6.56 4.65
C TYR A 33 -2.74 -5.16 4.14
N PHE A 34 -1.55 -4.61 4.44
CA PHE A 34 -1.14 -3.29 3.97
C PHE A 34 -0.60 -3.28 2.53
N SER A 35 -0.74 -4.35 1.74
CA SER A 35 -0.28 -4.39 0.33
C SER A 35 -0.98 -3.37 -0.59
N SER A 36 -2.13 -2.86 -0.14
CA SER A 36 -2.86 -1.72 -0.70
C SER A 36 -3.00 -0.62 0.36
N PHE A 37 -3.27 0.61 -0.08
CA PHE A 37 -3.59 1.70 0.87
C PHE A 37 -4.77 1.34 1.78
N LYS A 38 -4.57 1.49 3.09
CA LYS A 38 -5.61 1.40 4.13
C LYS A 38 -5.87 2.76 4.73
N LYS A 39 -7.15 3.15 4.75
CA LYS A 39 -7.59 4.45 5.25
C LYS A 39 -7.69 4.39 6.77
N ASN A 40 -7.08 5.36 7.45
CA ASN A 40 -7.14 5.54 8.90
C ASN A 40 -6.68 4.33 9.72
N GLU A 41 -5.89 3.46 9.11
CA GLU A 41 -5.31 2.28 9.74
C GLU A 41 -3.80 2.30 9.55
N GLN A 42 -3.06 1.93 10.59
CA GLN A 42 -1.61 1.83 10.54
C GLN A 42 -1.13 0.62 11.35
N PRO A 43 0.02 0.03 10.97
CA PRO A 43 0.60 -1.03 11.76
C PRO A 43 0.99 -0.54 13.16
N LYS A 44 0.71 -1.33 14.19
CA LYS A 44 0.85 -0.94 15.61
C LYS A 44 2.32 -0.80 16.05
N ASP A 45 3.20 -1.64 15.51
CA ASP A 45 4.58 -1.77 15.96
C ASP A 45 5.58 -1.01 15.08
N LYS A 46 5.10 0.04 14.39
CA LYS A 46 5.91 0.82 13.46
C LYS A 46 6.02 2.27 13.89
N LYS A 47 7.26 2.75 13.93
CA LYS A 47 7.58 4.15 14.15
C LYS A 47 7.70 4.86 12.80
N PHE A 48 6.74 5.74 12.53
CA PHE A 48 6.74 6.55 11.32
C PHE A 48 7.67 7.76 11.47
N ILE A 49 8.59 7.90 10.51
CA ILE A 49 9.57 8.97 10.39
C ILE A 49 9.07 9.93 9.31
N ALA A 50 9.05 11.23 9.60
CA ALA A 50 8.58 12.25 8.65
C ALA A 50 9.49 12.34 7.42
N LEU A 51 8.88 12.34 6.23
CA LEU A 51 9.54 12.63 4.95
C LEU A 51 9.32 14.10 4.58
N THR A 52 8.05 14.50 4.54
CA THR A 52 7.62 15.87 4.25
C THR A 52 6.54 16.31 5.23
N LYS A 53 6.52 17.60 5.53
CA LYS A 53 5.47 18.24 6.32
C LYS A 53 5.24 19.63 5.75
N ASN A 54 4.09 19.80 5.09
CA ASN A 54 3.74 21.01 4.37
C ASN A 54 2.76 21.90 5.16
N SER A 55 2.19 21.36 6.26
CA SER A 55 1.27 22.08 7.12
C SER A 55 1.37 21.58 8.56
N GLU A 56 1.07 22.48 9.50
CA GLU A 56 0.90 22.18 10.93
C GLU A 56 -0.56 21.81 11.27
N ALA A 57 -1.47 21.85 10.30
CA ALA A 57 -2.87 21.47 10.50
C ALA A 57 -3.00 20.00 10.94
N ALA A 58 -3.97 19.73 11.81
CA ALA A 58 -4.36 18.35 12.10
C ALA A 58 -4.89 17.69 10.82
N GLY A 59 -4.39 16.49 10.53
CA GLY A 59 -4.87 15.68 9.41
C GLY A 59 -6.28 15.17 9.66
N ASP A 60 -7.11 15.21 8.63
CA ASP A 60 -8.49 14.70 8.67
C ASP A 60 -8.53 13.19 8.38
N SER A 61 -7.70 12.74 7.44
CA SER A 61 -7.55 11.33 7.13
C SER A 61 -6.10 10.99 6.78
N PHE A 62 -5.77 9.70 6.84
CA PHE A 62 -4.49 9.21 6.38
C PHE A 62 -4.61 7.86 5.69
N TYR A 63 -3.63 7.53 4.86
CA TYR A 63 -3.56 6.25 4.17
C TYR A 63 -2.19 5.63 4.37
N VAL A 64 -2.14 4.33 4.65
CA VAL A 64 -0.90 3.57 4.83
C VAL A 64 -0.83 2.41 3.84
N ILE A 65 0.33 2.22 3.23
CA ILE A 65 0.63 1.09 2.37
C ILE A 65 1.99 0.49 2.76
N TYR A 66 2.15 -0.81 2.60
CA TYR A 66 3.43 -1.52 2.61
C TYR A 66 3.81 -1.84 1.17
N LYS A 67 5.05 -1.53 0.79
CA LYS A 67 5.63 -1.94 -0.49
C LYS A 67 7.10 -2.31 -0.32
N GLU A 68 7.53 -3.16 -1.23
CA GLU A 68 8.94 -3.41 -1.52
C GLU A 68 9.27 -2.71 -2.84
N ASN A 69 10.29 -1.86 -2.85
CA ASN A 69 10.70 -1.17 -4.08
C ASN A 69 11.50 -2.11 -5.01
N TYR A 70 11.91 -1.62 -6.19
CA TYR A 70 12.69 -2.40 -7.16
C TYR A 70 14.05 -2.90 -6.62
N ARG A 71 14.54 -2.35 -5.51
CA ARG A 71 15.79 -2.74 -4.84
C ARG A 71 15.58 -3.84 -3.79
N GLY A 72 14.35 -4.28 -3.55
CA GLY A 72 14.02 -5.24 -2.51
C GLY A 72 13.90 -4.61 -1.11
N GLU A 73 13.80 -3.29 -1.01
CA GLU A 73 13.68 -2.57 0.27
C GLU A 73 12.20 -2.44 0.63
N GLY A 74 11.78 -3.20 1.65
CA GLY A 74 10.42 -3.13 2.21
C GLY A 74 10.23 -1.98 3.19
N PHE A 75 9.16 -1.21 3.04
CA PHE A 75 8.78 -0.15 3.96
C PHE A 75 7.28 0.14 3.94
N TYR A 76 6.81 0.77 5.02
CA TYR A 76 5.49 1.37 5.06
C TYR A 76 5.58 2.83 4.67
N PHE A 77 4.64 3.29 3.84
CA PHE A 77 4.48 4.68 3.47
C PHE A 77 3.13 5.19 3.95
N LYS A 78 3.12 6.35 4.59
CA LYS A 78 1.93 7.01 5.11
C LYS A 78 1.78 8.39 4.50
N VAL A 79 0.60 8.68 3.98
CA VAL A 79 0.21 10.03 3.53
C VAL A 79 -0.94 10.54 4.39
N VAL A 80 -0.83 11.78 4.87
CA VAL A 80 -1.85 12.46 5.67
C VAL A 80 -2.47 13.57 4.84
N LEU A 81 -3.80 13.62 4.83
CA LEU A 81 -4.60 14.58 4.07
C LEU A 81 -5.31 15.57 5.00
N ASP A 82 -5.53 16.79 4.51
CA ASP A 82 -6.44 17.75 5.15
C ASP A 82 -7.91 17.44 4.84
N LYS A 83 -8.82 18.25 5.39
CA LYS A 83 -10.27 18.18 5.15
C LYS A 83 -10.70 18.35 3.68
N ASN A 84 -9.81 18.88 2.83
CA ASN A 84 -10.05 19.08 1.40
C ASN A 84 -9.35 18.00 0.57
N GLU A 85 -8.93 16.90 1.20
CA GLU A 85 -8.20 15.79 0.61
C GLU A 85 -6.83 16.19 0.00
N LYS A 86 -6.21 17.27 0.47
CA LYS A 86 -4.87 17.68 0.03
C LYS A 86 -3.79 17.06 0.93
N PRO A 87 -2.70 16.52 0.35
CA PRO A 87 -1.61 15.95 1.14
C PRO A 87 -0.87 17.03 1.92
N ILE A 88 -0.81 16.87 3.25
CA ILE A 88 -0.16 17.81 4.17
C ILE A 88 1.10 17.26 4.83
N ALA A 89 1.26 15.94 4.89
CA ALA A 89 2.47 15.30 5.41
C ALA A 89 2.64 13.89 4.86
N THR A 90 3.88 13.43 4.74
CA THR A 90 4.20 12.02 4.48
C THR A 90 5.24 11.49 5.42
N TYR A 91 5.19 10.18 5.61
CA TYR A 91 6.05 9.45 6.52
C TYR A 91 6.42 8.11 5.91
N TYR A 92 7.52 7.55 6.39
CA TYR A 92 7.87 6.15 6.14
C TYR A 92 8.14 5.43 7.45
N ALA A 93 8.02 4.10 7.45
CA ALA A 93 8.50 3.27 8.54
C ALA A 93 9.23 2.04 7.97
N ASN A 94 10.36 1.69 8.59
CA ASN A 94 11.16 0.55 8.16
C ASN A 94 10.44 -0.79 8.40
N ASP A 95 10.75 -1.75 7.54
CA ASP A 95 10.31 -3.12 7.72
C ASP A 95 11.27 -3.89 8.65
N GLY A 96 11.01 -3.79 9.95
CA GLY A 96 11.86 -4.39 10.97
C GLY A 96 13.12 -3.55 11.16
N ASP A 97 14.26 -4.20 11.33
CA ASP A 97 15.55 -3.52 11.55
C ASP A 97 16.24 -3.08 10.25
N LYS A 98 15.70 -3.49 9.08
CA LYS A 98 16.24 -3.13 7.77
C LYS A 98 15.90 -1.67 7.47
N LYS A 99 16.91 -0.79 7.52
CA LYS A 99 16.79 0.60 7.08
C LYS A 99 16.76 0.65 5.56
N ILE A 100 15.85 1.43 5.02
CA ILE A 100 15.88 1.80 3.60
C ILE A 100 17.06 2.75 3.34
N SER A 101 17.62 2.70 2.13
CA SER A 101 18.73 3.54 1.74
C SER A 101 18.38 5.04 1.69
N ASP A 102 19.39 5.89 1.86
CA ASP A 102 19.24 7.34 1.72
C ASP A 102 18.76 7.76 0.32
N SER A 103 19.14 7.00 -0.72
CA SER A 103 18.61 7.18 -2.07
C SER A 103 17.10 7.00 -2.14
N THR A 104 16.58 5.96 -1.49
CA THR A 104 15.14 5.69 -1.44
C THR A 104 14.42 6.78 -0.66
N ILE A 105 14.97 7.24 0.47
CA ILE A 105 14.42 8.38 1.22
C ILE A 105 14.37 9.65 0.34
N LYS A 106 15.45 9.93 -0.42
CA LYS A 106 15.51 11.07 -1.34
C LYS A 106 14.45 10.98 -2.44
N ASN A 107 14.24 9.78 -3.01
CA ASN A 107 13.23 9.53 -4.03
C ASN A 107 11.80 9.64 -3.44
N LEU A 108 11.55 9.09 -2.26
CA LEU A 108 10.24 9.21 -1.60
C LEU A 108 9.87 10.67 -1.29
N LYS A 109 10.86 11.52 -0.94
CA LYS A 109 10.63 12.96 -0.76
C LYS A 109 10.26 13.67 -2.06
N SER A 110 10.75 13.22 -3.21
CA SER A 110 10.43 13.85 -4.50
C SER A 110 9.03 13.49 -5.01
N LEU A 111 8.44 12.37 -4.57
CA LEU A 111 7.10 11.92 -5.01
C LEU A 111 5.98 12.94 -4.78
N LEU A 112 6.07 13.77 -3.73
CA LEU A 112 5.11 14.84 -3.48
C LEU A 112 5.49 16.19 -4.07
N SER A 113 6.73 16.34 -4.53
CA SER A 113 7.22 17.61 -5.09
C SER A 113 6.78 17.83 -6.55
N GLY A 114 6.10 16.85 -7.14
CA GLY A 114 5.77 16.86 -8.57
C GLY A 114 7.00 16.59 -9.46
N PRO A 115 6.79 16.39 -10.77
CA PRO A 115 7.84 16.02 -11.73
C PRO A 115 8.92 17.09 -11.97
N ASP A 116 8.86 18.26 -11.34
CA ASP A 116 9.71 19.42 -11.65
C ASP A 116 11.16 19.33 -11.13
N LYS A 117 11.58 18.19 -10.57
CA LYS A 117 12.98 17.98 -10.17
C LYS A 117 13.53 16.71 -10.79
N ALA A 118 14.31 16.89 -11.85
CA ALA A 118 15.03 15.85 -12.56
C ALA A 118 15.81 14.94 -11.59
N LEU A 119 15.46 13.66 -11.57
CA LEU A 119 16.16 12.62 -10.85
C LEU A 119 17.33 12.13 -11.70
N GLU A 120 18.51 12.05 -11.09
CA GLU A 120 19.75 11.61 -11.74
C GLU A 120 19.65 10.17 -12.27
N THR A 121 20.31 9.98 -13.40
CA THR A 121 20.25 8.88 -14.37
C THR A 121 20.73 7.52 -13.85
N VAL A 122 19.89 6.48 -14.00
CA VAL A 122 20.25 5.07 -14.29
C VAL A 122 19.13 4.49 -15.18
N SER A 123 19.47 3.51 -16.03
CA SER A 123 18.62 2.66 -16.88
C SER A 123 17.12 2.63 -16.47
N GLU A 124 16.27 3.12 -17.38
CA GLU A 124 14.88 3.60 -17.15
C GLU A 124 14.79 4.71 -16.10
N THR A 125 14.55 5.95 -16.55
CA THR A 125 14.40 7.06 -15.59
C THR A 125 13.22 6.76 -14.65
N PRO A 126 13.27 7.16 -13.37
CA PRO A 126 12.13 7.02 -12.45
C PRO A 126 10.82 7.54 -13.07
N THR A 127 10.90 8.58 -13.90
CA THR A 127 9.79 9.12 -14.69
C THR A 127 9.21 8.11 -15.71
N GLN A 128 10.04 7.34 -16.40
CA GLN A 128 9.58 6.29 -17.33
C GLN A 128 8.91 5.14 -16.59
N CYS A 129 9.48 4.69 -15.46
CA CYS A 129 8.88 3.67 -14.60
C CYS A 129 7.50 4.12 -14.10
N VAL A 130 7.42 5.33 -13.54
CA VAL A 130 6.16 5.89 -13.02
C VAL A 130 5.12 6.05 -14.12
N THR A 131 5.52 6.54 -15.30
CA THR A 131 4.59 6.71 -16.43
C THR A 131 4.03 5.39 -16.93
N LYS A 132 4.88 4.35 -17.05
CA LYS A 132 4.43 2.99 -17.42
C LYS A 132 3.46 2.45 -16.37
N CYS A 133 3.79 2.62 -15.09
CA CYS A 133 2.92 2.18 -13.99
C CYS A 133 1.58 2.92 -13.99
N HIS A 134 1.57 4.24 -14.18
CA HIS A 134 0.33 5.03 -14.27
C HIS A 134 -0.61 4.52 -15.36
N ARG A 135 -0.06 4.20 -16.54
CA ARG A 135 -0.83 3.65 -17.66
C ARG A 135 -1.34 2.24 -17.36
N ALA A 136 -0.47 1.37 -16.85
CA ALA A 136 -0.83 -0.01 -16.52
C ALA A 136 -1.93 -0.08 -15.45
N ASN A 137 -1.92 0.83 -14.48
CA ASN A 137 -2.87 0.86 -13.36
C ASN A 137 -4.09 1.77 -13.58
N GLY A 138 -4.18 2.44 -14.73
CA GLY A 138 -5.24 3.40 -15.03
C GLY A 138 -5.35 4.50 -13.98
N CYS A 139 -4.22 5.06 -13.54
CA CYS A 139 -4.21 5.99 -12.40
C CYS A 139 -5.00 7.27 -12.67
N TYR A 140 -5.05 7.74 -13.92
CA TYR A 140 -5.82 8.92 -14.31
C TYR A 140 -7.33 8.62 -14.48
N ASP A 141 -7.70 7.35 -14.55
CA ASP A 141 -9.09 6.90 -14.70
C ASP A 141 -9.77 6.65 -13.35
N LYS A 142 -9.08 6.92 -12.24
CA LYS A 142 -9.66 6.75 -10.90
C LYS A 142 -10.78 7.76 -10.68
N PRO A 143 -11.88 7.36 -10.02
CA PRO A 143 -13.10 8.16 -9.94
C PRO A 143 -12.97 9.39 -9.03
N THR A 144 -11.92 9.48 -8.22
CA THR A 144 -11.70 10.59 -7.28
C THR A 144 -10.26 11.11 -7.38
N SER A 145 -10.06 12.39 -7.08
CA SER A 145 -8.73 13.01 -7.00
C SER A 145 -7.82 12.28 -6.00
N THR A 146 -8.36 11.87 -4.86
CA THR A 146 -7.65 11.04 -3.88
C THR A 146 -7.26 9.68 -4.46
N GLY A 147 -8.15 9.04 -5.24
CA GLY A 147 -7.84 7.79 -5.93
C GLY A 147 -6.69 7.95 -6.94
N VAL A 148 -6.70 9.03 -7.72
CA VAL A 148 -5.61 9.38 -8.65
C VAL A 148 -4.29 9.58 -7.88
N LEU A 149 -4.33 10.36 -6.80
CA LEU A 149 -3.16 10.62 -5.93
C LEU A 149 -2.59 9.33 -5.36
N LEU A 150 -3.41 8.49 -4.73
CA LEU A 150 -2.95 7.24 -4.11
C LEU A 150 -2.37 6.29 -5.15
N CYS A 151 -3.02 6.14 -6.31
CA CYS A 151 -2.47 5.33 -7.41
C CYS A 151 -1.11 5.87 -7.89
N SER A 152 -0.99 7.19 -8.04
CA SER A 152 0.27 7.82 -8.44
C SER A 152 1.38 7.64 -7.42
N LEU A 153 1.06 7.77 -6.12
CA LEU A 153 1.99 7.52 -5.03
C LEU A 153 2.44 6.06 -4.99
N GLU A 154 1.53 5.11 -5.19
CA GLU A 154 1.88 3.68 -5.24
C GLU A 154 2.90 3.39 -6.36
N CYS A 155 2.67 3.95 -7.55
CA CYS A 155 3.61 3.86 -8.66
C CYS A 155 4.96 4.54 -8.35
N GLY A 156 4.92 5.72 -7.74
CA GLY A 156 6.09 6.43 -7.28
C GLY A 156 6.95 5.60 -6.31
N ILE A 157 6.30 4.98 -5.33
CA ILE A 157 6.92 4.14 -4.30
C ILE A 157 7.58 2.91 -4.92
N GLN A 158 6.89 2.22 -5.84
CA GLN A 158 7.42 1.04 -6.50
C GLN A 158 8.67 1.34 -7.33
N CYS A 159 8.72 2.55 -7.90
CA CYS A 159 9.83 3.03 -8.73
C CYS A 159 10.93 3.78 -7.95
N ALA A 160 10.82 3.91 -6.61
CA ALA A 160 11.73 4.68 -5.76
C ALA A 160 13.00 3.89 -5.36
#